data_AF-A0A7S1ZI11-F1
#
_entry.id   AF-A0A7S1ZI11-F1
#
_cell.length_a   1.000
_cell.length_b   1.000
_cell.length_c   1.000
_cell.angle_alpha   90.00
_cell.angle_beta   90.00
_cell.angle_gamma   90.00
#
_symmetry.space_group_name_H-M   'P 1'
#
loop_
_entity.id
_entity.type
_entity.pdbx_description
1 polymer ?
#
loop_
_entity_poly.entity_id
_entity_poly.type
_entity_poly.pdbx_seq_one_letter_code
_entity_poly.pdbx_strand_id
1 'polypeptide(L)'
;LPLDVQPSFIPMVLERGIHVLSEKPIAPTVQIGKQLLQHYQSILNTQNKPKHVVWSVAENYRYEPALTRASKSILVDDDIGTPFLFRLYVGSPFTPDNKYLNTQWRKESSWGDGGLFVDAFVHASALLRLILPISSSSTTARISAITSSHAKHIPGVDTMITNVIYDPIQLSGS
;
A
#
# COMPACT_ATOMS: atom_id res chain seq x y z
N LEU A 1 -3.75 -0.13 -15.41
CA LEU A 1 -4.96 0.71 -15.55
C LEU A 1 -4.79 1.95 -14.67
N PRO A 2 -5.29 3.12 -15.06
CA PRO A 2 -5.33 4.30 -14.17
C PRO A 2 -5.98 3.96 -12.82
N LEU A 3 -5.46 4.55 -11.74
CA LEU A 3 -5.88 4.24 -10.37
C LEU A 3 -7.36 4.56 -10.11
N ASP A 4 -7.90 5.59 -10.73
CA ASP A 4 -9.31 6.00 -10.66
C ASP A 4 -10.25 5.09 -11.46
N VAL A 5 -9.72 4.40 -12.47
CA VAL A 5 -10.49 3.47 -13.31
C VAL A 5 -10.54 2.06 -12.72
N GLN A 6 -9.46 1.61 -12.05
CA GLN A 6 -9.40 0.25 -11.49
C GLN A 6 -10.61 -0.14 -10.61
N PRO A 7 -11.10 0.72 -9.68
CA PRO A 7 -12.23 0.39 -8.81
C PRO A 7 -13.53 0.00 -9.53
N SER A 8 -13.80 0.52 -10.72
CA SER A 8 -15.04 0.17 -11.43
C SER A 8 -14.97 -1.21 -12.10
N PHE A 9 -13.79 -1.62 -12.56
CA PHE A 9 -13.60 -2.88 -13.28
C PHE A 9 -13.51 -4.10 -12.36
N ILE A 10 -12.89 -3.94 -11.18
CA ILE A 10 -12.65 -5.06 -10.26
C ILE A 10 -13.96 -5.80 -9.91
N PRO A 11 -15.03 -5.14 -9.41
CA PRO A 11 -16.28 -5.83 -9.09
C PRO A 11 -16.92 -6.49 -10.31
N MET A 12 -16.91 -5.84 -11.47
CA MET A 12 -17.50 -6.37 -12.71
C MET A 12 -16.88 -7.71 -13.12
N VAL A 13 -15.56 -7.85 -12.94
CA VAL A 13 -14.84 -9.10 -13.25
C VAL A 13 -15.10 -10.16 -12.18
N LEU A 14 -15.07 -9.77 -10.90
CA LEU A 14 -15.31 -10.68 -9.79
C LEU A 14 -16.73 -11.25 -9.78
N GLU A 15 -17.74 -10.45 -10.15
CA GLU A 15 -19.14 -10.89 -10.23
C GLU A 15 -19.37 -11.96 -11.30
N ARG A 16 -18.50 -12.02 -12.30
CA ARG A 16 -18.46 -13.06 -13.35
C ARG A 16 -17.71 -14.31 -12.92
N GLY A 17 -17.20 -14.36 -11.68
CA GLY A 17 -16.45 -15.50 -11.14
C GLY A 17 -15.01 -15.60 -11.64
N ILE A 18 -14.43 -14.51 -12.16
CA ILE A 18 -13.07 -14.48 -12.71
C ILE A 18 -12.11 -13.90 -11.66
N HIS A 19 -10.98 -14.57 -11.43
CA HIS A 19 -9.94 -14.08 -10.52
C HIS A 19 -9.36 -12.75 -11.01
N VAL A 20 -9.03 -11.86 -10.07
CA VAL A 20 -8.46 -10.53 -10.37
C VAL A 20 -7.13 -10.37 -9.67
N LEU A 21 -6.10 -10.04 -10.45
CA LEU A 21 -4.86 -9.44 -9.94
C LEU A 21 -4.87 -7.97 -10.37
N SER A 22 -5.18 -7.06 -9.45
CA SER A 22 -5.18 -5.62 -9.71
C SER A 22 -3.82 -5.03 -9.35
N GLU A 23 -3.44 -3.92 -9.98
CA GLU A 23 -2.24 -3.18 -9.58
C GLU A 23 -2.47 -2.45 -8.25
N LYS A 24 -1.37 -2.08 -7.61
CA LYS A 24 -1.39 -1.10 -6.52
C LYS A 24 -1.53 0.33 -7.10
N PRO A 25 -1.96 1.31 -6.30
CA PRO A 25 -2.73 1.16 -5.05
C PRO A 25 -4.08 0.47 -5.26
N ILE A 26 -4.68 -0.06 -4.19
CA ILE A 26 -5.99 -0.73 -4.24
C ILE A 26 -7.12 0.20 -4.76
N ALA A 27 -7.05 1.49 -4.44
CA ALA A 27 -8.02 2.51 -4.81
C ALA A 27 -7.45 3.94 -4.64
N PRO A 28 -8.08 4.96 -5.26
CA PRO A 28 -7.76 6.38 -5.09
C PRO A 28 -7.81 6.89 -3.65
N THR A 29 -8.77 6.39 -2.85
CA THR A 29 -9.00 6.83 -1.47
C THR A 29 -9.26 5.63 -0.57
N VAL A 30 -9.04 5.80 0.74
CA VAL A 30 -9.35 4.78 1.74
C VAL A 30 -10.84 4.41 1.72
N GLN A 31 -11.72 5.38 1.50
CA GLN A 31 -13.17 5.13 1.46
C GLN A 31 -13.56 4.24 0.28
N ILE A 32 -13.04 4.51 -0.92
CA ILE A 32 -13.29 3.66 -2.09
C ILE A 32 -12.67 2.27 -1.88
N GLY A 33 -11.46 2.19 -1.32
CA GLY A 33 -10.81 0.91 -0.99
C GLY A 33 -11.64 0.06 -0.03
N LYS A 34 -12.23 0.67 1.00
CA LYS A 34 -13.14 -0.02 1.94
C LYS A 34 -14.41 -0.51 1.25
N GLN A 35 -15.01 0.29 0.37
CA GLN A 35 -16.18 -0.10 -0.41
C GLN A 35 -15.88 -1.31 -1.32
N LEU A 36 -14.73 -1.31 -2.01
CA LEU A 36 -14.32 -2.46 -2.82
C LEU A 36 -14.14 -3.74 -1.99
N LEU A 37 -13.52 -3.64 -0.81
CA LEU A 37 -13.36 -4.78 0.09
C LEU A 37 -14.71 -5.33 0.57
N GLN A 38 -15.64 -4.44 0.93
CA GLN A 38 -17.00 -4.82 1.32
C GLN A 38 -17.76 -5.51 0.18
N HIS A 39 -17.65 -4.99 -1.05
CA HIS A 39 -18.24 -5.62 -2.23
C HIS A 39 -17.62 -6.99 -2.50
N TYR A 40 -16.29 -7.10 -2.45
CA TYR A 40 -15.64 -8.40 -2.62
C TYR A 40 -16.12 -9.43 -1.57
N GLN A 41 -16.25 -9.03 -0.31
CA GLN A 41 -16.80 -9.90 0.75
C GLN A 41 -18.24 -10.32 0.45
N SER A 42 -19.09 -9.43 -0.08
CA SER A 42 -20.48 -9.78 -0.43
C SER A 42 -20.55 -10.81 -1.57
N ILE A 43 -19.65 -10.70 -2.56
CA ILE A 43 -19.51 -11.70 -3.63
C ILE A 43 -19.16 -13.07 -3.06
N LEU A 44 -18.18 -13.14 -2.15
CA LEU A 44 -17.76 -14.40 -1.52
C LEU A 44 -18.88 -15.05 -0.67
N ASN A 45 -19.77 -14.24 -0.09
CA ASN A 45 -20.85 -14.73 0.78
C ASN A 45 -22.10 -15.24 0.03
N THR A 46 -22.22 -15.03 -1.28
CA THR A 46 -23.43 -15.34 -2.07
C THR A 46 -23.67 -16.85 -2.31
N GLN A 47 -24.69 -17.44 -1.69
CA GLN A 47 -24.96 -18.90 -1.61
C GLN A 47 -25.05 -19.68 -2.95
N ASN A 48 -25.27 -19.02 -4.10
CA ASN A 48 -25.64 -19.68 -5.37
C ASN A 48 -24.59 -19.59 -6.51
N LYS A 49 -23.30 -19.36 -6.24
CA LYS A 49 -22.24 -19.34 -7.26
C LYS A 49 -21.10 -20.32 -6.91
N PRO A 50 -20.34 -20.84 -7.89
CA PRO A 50 -19.11 -21.59 -7.58
C PRO A 50 -18.11 -20.64 -6.90
N LYS A 51 -18.04 -20.68 -5.57
CA LYS A 51 -17.42 -19.68 -4.70
C LYS A 51 -15.92 -19.87 -4.50
N HIS A 52 -15.11 -19.59 -5.52
CA HIS A 52 -13.66 -19.53 -5.31
C HIS A 52 -13.00 -18.44 -6.18
N VAL A 53 -13.57 -17.23 -6.22
CA VAL A 53 -12.88 -16.12 -6.88
C VAL A 53 -11.85 -15.51 -5.93
N VAL A 54 -10.67 -15.20 -6.47
CA VAL A 54 -9.57 -14.57 -5.71
C VAL A 54 -9.35 -13.19 -6.29
N TRP A 55 -9.38 -12.18 -5.42
CA TRP A 55 -8.84 -10.86 -5.70
C TRP A 55 -7.55 -10.65 -4.91
N SER A 56 -6.48 -10.30 -5.62
CA SER A 56 -5.21 -9.86 -5.03
C SER A 56 -4.80 -8.50 -5.58
N VAL A 57 -4.14 -7.70 -4.74
CA VAL A 57 -3.50 -6.45 -5.13
C VAL A 57 -2.00 -6.72 -5.27
N ALA A 58 -1.46 -6.46 -6.47
CA ALA A 58 -0.07 -6.70 -6.84
C ALA A 58 0.88 -5.68 -6.19
N GLU A 59 1.06 -5.81 -4.87
CA GLU A 59 2.07 -5.07 -4.13
C GLU A 59 3.40 -5.84 -4.16
N ASN A 60 4.25 -5.54 -5.14
CA ASN A 60 5.47 -6.30 -5.41
C ASN A 60 6.50 -6.24 -4.27
N TYR A 61 6.52 -5.19 -3.43
CA TYR A 61 7.46 -5.09 -2.32
C TYR A 61 7.27 -6.20 -1.27
N ARG A 62 6.11 -6.85 -1.23
CA ARG A 62 5.87 -8.03 -0.37
C ARG A 62 6.69 -9.25 -0.78
N TYR A 63 7.20 -9.27 -2.01
CA TYR A 63 7.90 -10.41 -2.59
C TYR A 63 9.35 -10.09 -2.97
N GLU A 64 9.81 -8.85 -2.74
CA GLU A 64 11.19 -8.44 -3.03
C GLU A 64 12.19 -9.24 -2.17
N PRO A 65 13.13 -10.01 -2.77
CA PRO A 65 13.99 -10.94 -2.03
C PRO A 65 14.83 -10.29 -0.92
N ALA A 66 15.25 -9.04 -1.10
CA ALA A 66 15.99 -8.32 -0.07
C ALA A 66 15.10 -8.00 1.14
N LEU A 67 13.84 -7.62 0.91
CA LEU A 67 12.90 -7.27 1.96
C LEU A 67 12.41 -8.51 2.71
N THR A 68 12.17 -9.61 2.00
CA THR A 68 11.77 -10.89 2.62
C THR A 68 12.91 -11.49 3.46
N ARG A 69 14.16 -11.39 3.01
CA ARG A 69 15.32 -11.77 3.83
C ARG A 69 15.47 -10.89 5.07
N ALA A 70 15.37 -9.57 4.92
CA ALA A 70 15.44 -8.66 6.07
C ALA A 70 14.34 -8.94 7.10
N SER A 71 13.11 -9.13 6.62
CA SER A 71 11.97 -9.54 7.47
C SER A 71 12.24 -10.84 8.21
N LYS A 72 12.76 -11.88 7.53
CA LYS A 72 13.12 -13.15 8.17
C LYS A 72 14.20 -12.97 9.24
N SER A 73 15.30 -12.29 8.93
CA SER A 73 16.38 -12.01 9.89
C SER A 73 15.89 -11.32 11.15
N ILE A 74 14.97 -10.35 11.00
CA ILE A 74 14.48 -9.52 12.10
C ILE A 74 13.38 -10.23 12.90
N LEU A 75 12.43 -10.88 12.23
CA LEU A 75 11.19 -11.38 12.86
C LEU A 75 11.22 -12.87 13.22
N VAL A 76 12.10 -13.64 12.59
CA VAL A 76 12.14 -15.11 12.73
C VAL A 76 13.47 -15.56 13.33
N ASP A 77 14.58 -15.06 12.80
CA ASP A 77 15.91 -15.54 13.18
C ASP A 77 16.48 -14.77 14.40
N ASP A 78 15.83 -13.68 14.81
CA ASP A 78 16.18 -12.83 15.96
C ASP A 78 17.61 -12.24 15.88
N ASP A 79 18.12 -12.00 14.68
CA ASP A 79 19.52 -11.59 14.41
C ASP A 79 19.91 -10.27 15.12
N ILE A 80 18.94 -9.41 15.43
CA ILE A 80 19.15 -8.10 16.04
C ILE A 80 18.45 -7.93 17.40
N GLY A 81 17.84 -9.00 17.93
CA GLY A 81 16.97 -8.91 19.10
C GLY A 81 15.70 -8.08 18.84
N THR A 82 15.13 -7.51 19.90
CA THR A 82 13.91 -6.70 19.80
C THR A 82 14.14 -5.37 19.07
N PRO A 83 13.47 -5.11 17.93
CA PRO A 83 13.60 -3.84 17.21
C PRO A 83 13.00 -2.69 18.02
N PHE A 84 13.78 -1.62 18.24
CA PHE A 84 13.33 -0.42 19.00
C PHE A 84 13.18 0.84 18.14
N LEU A 85 13.91 0.92 17.02
CA LEU A 85 13.89 2.07 16.11
C LEU A 85 14.11 1.60 14.68
N PHE A 86 13.36 2.20 13.77
CA PHE A 86 13.55 2.04 12.34
C PHE A 86 13.63 3.40 11.66
N ARG A 87 14.49 3.53 10.66
CA ARG A 87 14.60 4.72 9.82
C ARG A 87 14.54 4.31 8.36
N LEU A 88 13.56 4.84 7.66
CA LEU A 88 13.43 4.70 6.21
C LEU A 88 13.70 6.04 5.54
N TYR A 89 14.63 6.04 4.59
CA TYR A 89 14.82 7.13 3.66
C TYR A 89 14.50 6.62 2.26
N VAL A 90 13.56 7.28 1.58
CA VAL A 90 13.20 6.99 0.19
C VAL A 90 13.43 8.25 -0.62
N GLY A 91 14.29 8.14 -1.63
CA GLY A 91 14.47 9.16 -2.65
C GLY A 91 14.26 8.54 -4.02
N SER A 92 13.56 9.24 -4.91
CA SER A 92 13.37 8.81 -6.29
C SER A 92 13.51 10.01 -7.23
N PRO A 93 14.38 9.95 -8.24
CA PRO A 93 14.62 11.07 -9.14
C PRO A 93 13.47 11.19 -10.15
N PHE A 94 12.38 11.83 -9.75
CA PHE A 94 11.32 12.24 -10.66
C PHE A 94 11.72 13.55 -11.35
N THR A 95 12.57 13.45 -12.35
CA THR A 95 12.92 14.55 -13.25
C THR A 95 11.75 14.89 -14.19
N PRO A 96 11.73 16.07 -14.83
CA PRO A 96 10.64 16.46 -15.75
C PRO A 96 10.41 15.50 -16.92
N ASP A 97 11.46 14.79 -17.37
CA ASP A 97 11.44 13.79 -18.45
C ASP A 97 11.06 12.38 -17.96
N ASN A 98 10.78 12.20 -16.67
CA ASN A 98 10.41 10.90 -16.13
C ASN A 98 9.14 10.34 -16.82
N LYS A 99 9.26 9.17 -17.44
CA LYS A 99 8.17 8.56 -18.23
C LYS A 99 6.89 8.30 -17.43
N TYR A 100 6.99 8.03 -16.13
CA TYR A 100 5.83 7.75 -15.27
C TYR A 100 5.12 9.05 -14.91
N LEU A 101 5.87 10.08 -14.52
CA LEU A 101 5.34 11.42 -14.27
C LEU A 101 4.60 11.97 -15.49
N ASN A 102 5.05 11.62 -16.70
CA ASN A 102 4.44 12.09 -17.93
C ASN A 102 3.15 11.37 -18.37
N THR A 103 2.67 10.38 -17.60
CA THR A 103 1.36 9.76 -17.85
C THR A 103 0.22 10.70 -17.42
N GLN A 104 -0.83 10.82 -18.25
CA GLN A 104 -1.90 11.81 -18.04
C GLN A 104 -2.59 11.67 -16.67
N TRP A 105 -2.96 10.45 -16.28
CA TRP A 105 -3.63 10.21 -15.00
C TRP A 105 -2.79 10.64 -13.78
N ARG A 106 -1.46 10.61 -13.86
CA ARG A 106 -0.58 11.11 -12.79
C ARG A 106 -0.37 12.62 -12.82
N LYS A 107 -0.41 13.25 -14.01
CA LYS A 107 -0.36 14.72 -14.16
C LYS A 107 -1.63 15.39 -13.68
N GLU A 108 -2.77 14.79 -14.01
CA GLU A 108 -4.12 15.28 -13.78
C GLU A 108 -4.83 14.34 -12.79
N SER A 109 -4.19 14.07 -11.65
CA SER A 109 -4.70 13.07 -10.70
C SER A 109 -5.99 13.52 -10.03
N SER A 110 -7.02 12.67 -10.08
CA SER A 110 -8.30 12.88 -9.40
C SER A 110 -8.30 12.48 -7.92
N TRP A 111 -7.20 11.91 -7.40
CA TRP A 111 -7.08 11.40 -6.02
C TRP A 111 -6.46 12.39 -5.01
N GLY A 112 -6.69 13.68 -5.23
CA GLY A 112 -6.33 14.76 -4.30
C GLY A 112 -4.84 15.15 -4.31
N ASP A 113 -4.48 16.02 -3.36
CA ASP A 113 -3.17 16.68 -3.30
C ASP A 113 -1.99 15.75 -3.00
N GLY A 114 -2.26 14.48 -2.70
CA GLY A 114 -1.24 13.45 -2.52
C GLY A 114 -0.59 13.01 -3.83
N GLY A 115 -1.22 13.22 -4.99
CA GLY A 115 -0.60 13.04 -6.32
C GLY A 115 0.22 11.75 -6.49
N LEU A 116 1.44 11.89 -7.00
CA LEU A 116 2.40 10.81 -7.20
C LEU A 116 2.87 10.16 -5.88
N PHE A 117 2.84 10.91 -4.79
CA PHE A 117 3.23 10.43 -3.47
C PHE A 117 2.35 9.25 -3.04
N VAL A 118 1.04 9.30 -3.30
CA VAL A 118 0.13 8.18 -2.99
C VAL A 118 0.50 6.92 -3.76
N ASP A 119 0.87 7.05 -5.04
CA ASP A 119 1.25 5.92 -5.90
C ASP A 119 2.59 5.29 -5.47
N ALA A 120 3.55 6.11 -5.01
CA ALA A 120 4.86 5.64 -4.58
C ALA A 120 4.87 5.13 -3.13
N PHE A 121 4.20 5.83 -2.21
CA PHE A 121 4.35 5.60 -0.78
C PHE A 121 3.68 4.32 -0.27
N VAL A 122 2.71 3.78 -1.01
CA VAL A 122 2.11 2.48 -0.67
C VAL A 122 3.16 1.36 -0.58
N HIS A 123 4.22 1.42 -1.39
CA HIS A 123 5.35 0.50 -1.32
C HIS A 123 6.15 0.64 -0.02
N ALA A 124 6.42 1.88 0.41
CA ALA A 124 7.08 2.14 1.69
C ALA A 124 6.24 1.63 2.86
N SER A 125 4.92 1.82 2.82
CA SER A 125 4.01 1.25 3.81
C SER A 125 4.00 -0.29 3.78
N ALA A 126 4.11 -0.91 2.61
CA ALA A 126 4.16 -2.36 2.48
C ALA A 126 5.48 -2.93 3.04
N LEU A 127 6.61 -2.29 2.75
CA LEU A 127 7.92 -2.61 3.32
C LEU A 127 7.89 -2.53 4.84
N LEU A 128 7.40 -1.42 5.39
CA LEU A 128 7.31 -1.22 6.85
C LEU A 128 6.49 -2.33 7.51
N ARG A 129 5.36 -2.72 6.90
CA ARG A 129 4.52 -3.82 7.39
C ARG A 129 5.16 -5.19 7.26
N LEU A 130 6.06 -5.38 6.30
CA LEU A 130 6.75 -6.65 6.11
C LEU A 130 7.89 -6.83 7.13
N ILE A 131 8.60 -5.76 7.47
CA ILE A 131 9.83 -5.82 8.27
C ILE A 131 9.57 -5.56 9.76
N LEU A 132 8.59 -4.72 10.10
CA LEU A 132 8.34 -4.39 11.50
C LEU A 132 7.46 -5.47 12.17
N PRO A 133 7.69 -5.76 13.46
CA PRO A 133 6.86 -6.69 14.22
C PRO A 133 5.50 -6.04 14.53
N ILE A 134 4.63 -5.95 13.53
CA ILE A 134 3.29 -5.37 13.66
C ILE A 134 2.24 -6.42 13.28
N SER A 135 1.27 -6.65 14.16
CA SER A 135 0.21 -7.62 13.93
C SER A 135 -0.83 -7.03 12.99
N SER A 136 -1.12 -7.75 11.91
CA SER A 136 -2.08 -7.34 10.88
C SER A 136 -3.53 -7.23 11.37
N SER A 137 -3.85 -7.71 12.58
CA SER A 137 -5.23 -7.75 13.09
C SER A 137 -5.56 -6.75 14.21
N SER A 138 -4.57 -6.08 14.83
CA SER A 138 -4.84 -5.22 16.00
C SER A 138 -3.88 -4.05 16.23
N THR A 139 -2.84 -3.87 15.40
CA THR A 139 -1.90 -2.77 15.63
C THR A 139 -2.46 -1.45 15.15
N THR A 140 -2.78 -0.55 16.09
CA THR A 140 -3.01 0.86 15.79
C THR A 140 -1.65 1.54 15.63
N ALA A 141 -1.53 2.37 14.59
CA ALA A 141 -0.36 3.21 14.38
C ALA A 141 -0.75 4.67 14.64
N ARG A 142 0.07 5.39 15.41
CA ARG A 142 0.01 6.84 15.56
C ARG A 142 1.03 7.46 14.62
N ILE A 143 0.57 8.41 13.82
CA ILE A 143 1.36 9.01 12.75
C ILE A 143 1.36 10.53 12.95
N SER A 144 2.54 11.14 12.87
CA SER A 144 2.71 12.59 12.72
C SER A 144 3.57 12.84 11.49
N ALA A 145 3.06 13.64 10.56
CA ALA A 145 3.69 13.90 9.28
C ALA A 145 3.69 15.39 8.95
N ILE A 146 4.78 15.84 8.32
CA ILE A 146 4.88 17.15 7.67
C ILE A 146 5.11 16.87 6.19
N THR A 147 4.30 17.49 5.34
CA THR A 147 4.42 17.38 3.89
C THR A 147 4.72 18.73 3.27
N SER A 148 5.37 18.71 2.12
CA SER A 148 5.64 19.90 1.31
C SER A 148 5.66 19.56 -0.18
N SER A 149 5.55 20.62 -0.99
CA SER A 149 5.68 20.57 -2.43
C SER A 149 6.75 21.60 -2.84
N HIS A 150 7.79 21.12 -3.50
CA HIS A 150 8.97 21.90 -3.90
C HIS A 150 9.21 21.86 -5.41
N ALA A 151 8.94 20.72 -6.04
CA ALA A 151 9.14 20.48 -7.46
C ALA A 151 7.90 20.89 -8.26
N LYS A 152 7.99 22.04 -8.95
CA LYS A 152 6.87 22.59 -9.74
C LYS A 152 6.32 21.65 -10.81
N HIS A 153 7.13 20.70 -11.29
CA HIS A 153 6.73 19.72 -12.32
C HIS A 153 6.05 18.48 -11.74
N ILE A 154 6.03 18.31 -10.42
CA ILE A 154 5.34 17.21 -9.74
C ILE A 154 4.02 17.76 -9.17
N PRO A 155 2.86 17.26 -9.60
CA PRO A 155 1.59 17.69 -9.03
C PRO A 155 1.43 17.11 -7.61
N GLY A 156 1.08 17.98 -6.67
CA GLY A 156 0.83 17.62 -5.27
C GLY A 156 2.08 17.57 -4.39
N VAL A 157 1.98 16.82 -3.31
CA VAL A 157 3.07 16.58 -2.36
C VAL A 157 4.20 15.80 -3.03
N ASP A 158 5.45 16.23 -2.81
CA ASP A 158 6.65 15.52 -3.26
C ASP A 158 7.61 15.15 -2.12
N THR A 159 7.42 15.74 -0.95
CA THR A 159 8.29 15.58 0.21
C THR A 159 7.46 15.31 1.44
N MET A 160 7.90 14.34 2.25
CA MET A 160 7.27 14.01 3.52
C MET A 160 8.31 13.60 4.55
N ILE A 161 8.18 14.13 5.76
CA ILE A 161 8.85 13.63 6.96
C ILE A 161 7.77 13.07 7.87
N THR A 162 7.99 11.86 8.40
CA THR A 162 6.97 11.19 9.20
C THR A 162 7.59 10.42 10.35
N ASN A 163 6.95 10.56 11.52
CA ASN A 163 7.16 9.69 12.66
C ASN A 163 5.97 8.74 12.76
N VAL A 164 6.26 7.45 12.83
CA VAL A 164 5.27 6.38 13.01
C VAL A 164 5.57 5.66 14.30
N ILE A 165 4.58 5.58 15.18
CA ILE A 165 4.63 4.78 16.40
C ILE A 165 3.58 3.69 16.25
N TYR A 166 4.03 2.45 16.34
CA TYR A 166 3.12 1.30 16.41
C TYR A 166 2.86 0.96 17.87
N ASP A 167 1.62 0.65 18.19
CA ASP A 167 1.32 0.13 19.53
C ASP A 167 2.05 -1.21 19.73
N PRO A 168 2.65 -1.44 20.91
CA PRO A 168 3.39 -2.67 21.17
C PRO A 168 2.49 -3.88 20.93
N ILE A 169 3.02 -4.91 20.25
CA ILE A 169 2.41 -6.23 20.36
C ILE A 169 2.56 -6.65 21.82
N GLN A 170 1.45 -6.94 22.51
CA GLN A 170 1.54 -7.73 23.73
C GLN A 170 2.05 -9.11 23.33
N LEU A 171 3.37 -9.30 23.40
CA LEU A 171 3.96 -10.62 23.29
C LEU A 171 3.48 -11.40 24.51
N SER A 172 2.58 -12.35 24.29
CA SER A 172 2.10 -13.23 25.35
C SER A 172 3.24 -14.11 25.84
N GLY A 173 3.77 -13.79 27.02
CA GLY A 173 4.46 -14.72 27.94
C GLY A 173 5.87 -15.17 27.54
N SER A 174 6.86 -14.63 28.26
CA SER A 174 8.05 -15.38 28.69
C SER A 174 7.72 -16.24 29.90
#